data_AF-A0A9Q3KG70-F1
#
_entry.id   AF-A0A9Q3KG70-F1
#
_cell.length_a   1.000
_cell.length_b   1.000
_cell.length_c   1.000
_cell.angle_alpha   90.00
_cell.angle_beta   90.00
_cell.angle_gamma   90.00
#
_symmetry.space_group_name_H-M   'P 1'
#
loop_
_entity.id
_entity.type
_entity.pdbx_description
1 polymer ?
#
loop_
_entity_poly.entity_id
_entity_poly.type
_entity_poly.pdbx_seq_one_letter_code
_entity_poly.pdbx_strand_id
1 'polypeptide(L)'
;MIQNLVKKIRQFYAYGPELKDSDGFTHDWPTLIPALELAYKTSIQSCSGKKQEMLEKGWNTSLPYEILKKDLVDIHPTAISFKILLDTVRHQANKCMQDSFKYAKERWDKSNKPANFKVGDLVLVSTIDFDNIKGPNKLKNYFAKPFMALILWN
;
A
#
# COMPACT_ATOMS: atom_id res chain seq x y z
N MET A 1 9.84 5.38 1.26
CA MET A 1 8.56 4.64 1.44
C MET A 1 7.45 5.55 1.99
N ILE A 2 7.68 6.29 3.08
CA ILE A 2 6.73 7.24 3.70
C ILE A 2 6.27 8.35 2.73
N GLN A 3 7.17 8.91 1.91
CA GLN A 3 6.82 9.96 0.94
C GLN A 3 5.84 9.48 -0.16
N ASN A 4 5.90 8.21 -0.55
CA ASN A 4 4.95 7.64 -1.52
C ASN A 4 3.58 7.40 -0.91
N LEU A 5 3.52 7.04 0.38
CA LEU A 5 2.25 6.91 1.11
C LEU A 5 1.58 8.28 1.21
N VAL A 6 2.32 9.31 1.63
CA VAL A 6 1.83 10.70 1.71
C VAL A 6 1.35 11.19 0.35
N LYS A 7 2.08 10.90 -0.74
CA LYS A 7 1.69 11.32 -2.10
C LYS A 7 0.44 10.59 -2.61
N LYS A 8 0.27 9.30 -2.31
CA LYS A 8 -0.95 8.54 -2.63
C LYS A 8 -2.16 8.99 -1.81
N ILE A 9 -1.94 9.31 -0.53
CA ILE A 9 -2.98 9.88 0.36
C ILE A 9 -3.41 11.26 -0.16
N ARG A 10 -2.48 12.11 -0.63
CA ARG A 10 -2.81 13.40 -1.28
C ARG A 10 -3.54 13.25 -2.63
N GLN A 11 -3.29 12.19 -3.39
CA GLN A 11 -4.05 11.91 -4.62
C GLN A 11 -5.46 11.40 -4.32
N PHE A 12 -5.64 10.63 -3.25
CA PHE A 12 -6.96 10.24 -2.75
C PHE A 12 -7.75 11.46 -2.26
N TYR A 13 -7.06 12.47 -1.69
CA TYR A 13 -7.62 13.72 -1.18
C TYR A 13 -8.22 14.66 -2.26
N ALA A 14 -7.64 14.74 -3.46
CA ALA A 14 -8.16 15.64 -4.50
C ALA A 14 -9.50 15.17 -5.11
N TYR A 15 -9.89 13.91 -4.89
CA TYR A 15 -11.07 13.29 -5.49
C TYR A 15 -11.91 12.48 -4.48
N GLY A 16 -11.64 12.61 -3.18
CA GLY A 16 -12.27 11.81 -2.13
C GLY A 16 -13.65 12.36 -1.72
N PRO A 17 -14.63 11.50 -1.38
CA PRO A 17 -15.94 11.93 -0.93
C PRO A 17 -15.86 12.68 0.41
N GLU A 18 -16.64 13.75 0.55
CA GLU A 18 -16.79 14.49 1.80
C GLU A 18 -17.46 13.59 2.86
N LEU A 19 -16.74 13.28 3.95
CA LEU A 19 -17.26 12.53 5.09
C LEU A 19 -18.13 13.45 5.93
N LYS A 20 -19.44 13.48 5.63
CA LYS A 20 -20.46 14.21 6.40
C LYS A 20 -21.19 13.26 7.34
N ASP A 21 -21.21 13.60 8.62
CA ASP A 21 -22.12 12.97 9.59
C ASP A 21 -23.58 13.36 9.31
N SER A 22 -24.54 12.64 9.90
CA SER A 22 -25.99 12.93 9.82
C SER A 22 -26.35 14.36 10.25
N ASP A 23 -25.47 14.98 11.05
CA ASP A 23 -25.62 16.35 11.56
C ASP A 23 -24.93 17.41 10.66
N GLY A 24 -24.39 16.99 9.50
CA GLY A 24 -23.75 17.88 8.53
C GLY A 24 -22.31 18.28 8.85
N PHE A 25 -21.73 17.74 9.93
CA PHE A 25 -20.34 18.03 10.31
C PHE A 25 -19.38 17.37 9.30
N THR A 26 -18.53 18.18 8.69
CA THR A 26 -17.46 17.74 7.78
C THR A 26 -16.20 17.56 8.62
N HIS A 27 -15.70 16.34 8.72
CA HIS A 27 -14.48 16.09 9.47
C HIS A 27 -13.25 16.51 8.65
N ASP A 28 -12.57 17.57 9.09
CA ASP A 28 -11.29 18.00 8.52
C ASP A 28 -10.22 16.92 8.69
N TRP A 29 -9.50 16.58 7.62
CA TRP A 29 -8.49 15.51 7.65
C TRP A 29 -7.36 15.72 8.67
N PRO A 30 -6.83 16.93 8.93
CA PRO A 30 -5.85 17.15 10.00
C PRO A 30 -6.31 16.61 11.36
N THR A 31 -7.61 16.69 11.63
CA THR A 31 -8.25 16.15 12.84
C THR A 31 -8.33 14.61 12.81
N LEU A 32 -8.37 14.01 11.61
CA LEU A 32 -8.40 12.57 11.40
C LEU A 32 -7.02 11.91 11.35
N ILE A 33 -5.93 12.66 11.15
CA ILE A 33 -4.55 12.11 11.07
C ILE A 33 -4.21 11.25 12.29
N PRO A 34 -4.41 11.71 13.55
CA PRO A 34 -4.10 10.90 14.72
C PRO A 34 -4.90 9.61 14.77
N ALA A 35 -6.19 9.67 14.40
CA ALA A 35 -7.06 8.50 14.34
C ALA A 35 -6.60 7.50 13.27
N LEU A 36 -6.16 7.99 12.11
CA LEU A 36 -5.65 7.15 11.03
C LEU A 36 -4.32 6.49 11.40
N GLU A 37 -3.42 7.23 12.04
CA GLU A 37 -2.13 6.72 12.51
C GLU A 37 -2.34 5.58 13.51
N LEU A 38 -3.27 5.76 14.45
CA LEU A 38 -3.66 4.71 15.39
C LEU A 38 -4.26 3.48 14.67
N ALA A 39 -5.16 3.70 13.71
CA ALA A 39 -5.76 2.62 12.93
C ALA A 39 -4.70 1.84 12.12
N TYR A 40 -3.74 2.54 11.54
CA TYR A 40 -2.65 1.92 10.78
C TYR A 40 -1.76 1.06 11.69
N LYS A 41 -1.31 1.60 12.83
CA LYS A 41 -0.45 0.89 13.79
C LYS A 41 -1.09 -0.36 14.37
N THR A 42 -2.42 -0.34 14.53
CA THR A 42 -3.19 -1.44 15.12
C THR A 42 -3.79 -2.40 14.10
N SER A 43 -3.68 -2.10 12.80
CA SER A 43 -4.09 -3.01 11.73
C SER A 43 -3.12 -4.19 11.57
N ILE A 44 -3.65 -5.34 11.17
CA ILE A 44 -2.84 -6.53 10.87
C ILE A 44 -2.22 -6.36 9.49
N GLN A 45 -0.89 -6.41 9.42
CA GLN A 45 -0.18 -6.35 8.15
C GLN A 45 -0.24 -7.71 7.44
N SER A 46 -0.54 -7.70 6.14
CA SER A 46 -0.65 -8.93 5.33
C SER A 46 0.67 -9.70 5.23
N CYS A 47 1.82 -9.02 5.18
CA CYS A 47 3.12 -9.68 5.04
C CYS A 47 3.59 -10.38 6.33
N SER A 48 3.23 -9.85 7.51
CA SER A 48 3.72 -10.35 8.80
C SER A 48 2.66 -11.11 9.60
N GLY A 49 1.37 -10.88 9.32
CA GLY A 49 0.26 -11.42 10.11
C GLY A 49 0.14 -10.82 11.52
N LYS A 50 0.99 -9.84 11.87
CA LYS A 50 1.02 -9.16 13.17
C LYS A 50 0.64 -7.69 13.03
N LYS A 51 0.17 -7.10 14.13
CA LYS A 51 -0.03 -5.63 14.23
C LYS A 51 1.34 -4.95 14.17
N GLN A 52 1.42 -3.80 13.51
CA GLN A 52 2.69 -3.07 13.39
C GLN A 52 3.25 -2.65 14.76
N GLU A 53 2.37 -2.27 15.69
CA GLU A 53 2.80 -1.88 17.03
C GLU A 53 3.43 -3.04 17.82
N MET A 54 2.94 -4.27 17.63
CA MET A 54 3.57 -5.47 18.19
C MET A 54 5.00 -5.67 17.69
N LEU A 55 5.26 -5.34 16.42
CA LEU A 55 6.58 -5.48 15.81
C LEU A 55 7.55 -4.38 16.26
N GLU A 56 7.04 -3.16 16.45
CA GLU A 56 7.87 -2.01 16.83
C GLU A 56 8.15 -1.95 18.34
N LYS A 57 7.14 -2.24 19.17
CA LYS A 57 7.19 -2.01 20.63
C LYS A 57 7.11 -3.29 21.46
N GLY A 58 6.70 -4.41 20.87
CA GLY A 58 6.52 -5.69 21.60
C GLY A 58 5.24 -5.80 22.42
N TRP A 59 4.35 -4.80 22.38
CA TRP A 59 3.05 -4.81 23.04
C TRP A 59 2.01 -4.06 22.18
N ASN A 60 0.73 -4.36 22.35
CA ASN A 60 -0.36 -3.68 21.65
C ASN A 60 -1.01 -2.63 22.55
N THR A 61 -1.25 -1.43 22.03
CA THR A 61 -2.10 -0.45 22.73
C THR A 61 -3.54 -0.95 22.83
N SER A 62 -4.13 -0.75 24.00
CA SER A 62 -5.56 -1.01 24.22
C SER A 62 -6.38 0.04 23.50
N LEU A 63 -7.27 -0.41 22.62
CA LEU A 63 -8.10 0.49 21.83
C LEU A 63 -9.39 0.85 22.58
N PRO A 64 -9.99 2.04 22.33
CA PRO A 64 -11.22 2.44 23.00
C PRO A 64 -12.35 1.42 22.90
N TYR A 65 -12.49 0.73 21.75
CA TYR A 65 -13.52 -0.31 21.58
C TYR A 65 -13.24 -1.59 22.38
N GLU A 66 -12.00 -1.84 22.80
CA GLU A 66 -11.63 -2.98 23.67
C GLU A 66 -11.97 -2.67 25.13
N ILE A 67 -11.96 -1.38 25.49
CA ILE A 67 -12.31 -0.87 26.82
C ILE A 67 -13.83 -0.74 26.98
N LEU A 68 -14.54 -0.40 25.90
CA LEU A 68 -16.00 -0.38 25.85
C LEU A 68 -16.54 -1.82 25.92
N LYS A 69 -16.88 -2.26 27.14
CA LYS A 69 -17.54 -3.55 27.38
C LYS A 69 -18.80 -3.68 26.50
N LYS A 70 -19.00 -4.89 25.96
CA LYS A 70 -20.16 -5.26 25.13
C LYS A 70 -21.52 -5.17 25.85
N ASP A 71 -21.51 -4.89 27.16
CA ASP A 71 -22.68 -4.89 28.03
C ASP A 71 -23.37 -3.52 28.15
N LEU A 72 -22.87 -2.47 27.48
CA LEU A 72 -23.58 -1.18 27.45
C LEU A 72 -24.69 -1.21 26.39
N VAL A 73 -25.84 -1.71 26.83
CA VAL A 73 -27.16 -1.53 26.22
C VAL A 73 -27.58 -0.08 26.48
N ASP A 74 -27.23 0.81 25.55
CA ASP A 74 -27.97 2.02 25.16
C ASP A 74 -27.06 2.83 24.23
N ILE A 75 -26.96 2.38 22.98
CA ILE A 75 -26.19 3.06 21.95
C ILE A 75 -27.00 4.28 21.51
N HIS A 76 -26.48 5.49 21.76
CA HIS A 76 -27.09 6.74 21.29
C HIS A 76 -27.37 6.66 19.77
N PRO A 77 -28.51 7.17 19.26
CA PRO A 77 -28.87 7.05 17.84
C PRO A 77 -27.79 7.59 16.88
N THR A 78 -27.03 8.60 17.29
CA THR A 78 -25.85 9.11 16.55
C THR A 78 -24.73 8.08 16.42
N ALA A 79 -24.49 7.24 17.43
CA ALA A 79 -23.48 6.18 17.33
C ALA A 79 -23.92 5.06 16.38
N ILE A 80 -25.24 4.84 16.24
CA ILE A 80 -25.79 3.91 15.23
C ILE A 80 -25.58 4.48 13.82
N SER A 81 -25.92 5.75 13.58
CA SER A 81 -25.71 6.38 12.27
C SER A 81 -24.23 6.42 11.88
N PHE A 82 -23.36 6.76 12.83
CA PHE A 82 -21.91 6.74 12.63
C PHE A 82 -21.38 5.34 12.29
N LYS A 83 -21.89 4.30 12.94
CA LYS A 83 -21.51 2.91 12.62
C LYS A 83 -21.89 2.53 11.19
N ILE A 84 -23.10 2.89 10.75
CA ILE A 84 -23.55 2.63 9.36
C ILE A 84 -22.64 3.38 8.37
N LEU A 85 -22.30 4.63 8.66
CA LEU A 85 -21.35 5.40 7.86
C LEU A 85 -19.98 4.71 7.81
N LEU A 86 -19.44 4.28 8.95
CA LEU A 86 -18.16 3.56 8.98
C LEU A 86 -18.19 2.26 8.18
N ASP A 87 -19.26 1.49 8.28
CA ASP A 87 -19.39 0.22 7.55
C ASP A 87 -19.48 0.44 6.04
N THR A 88 -20.19 1.48 5.59
CA THR A 88 -20.26 1.84 4.16
C THR A 88 -18.91 2.32 3.61
N VAL A 89 -18.23 3.21 4.35
CA VAL A 89 -16.88 3.69 4.00
C VAL A 89 -15.88 2.53 3.97
N ARG A 90 -15.94 1.62 4.94
CA ARG A 90 -15.10 0.43 4.98
C ARG A 90 -15.34 -0.47 3.76
N HIS A 91 -16.60 -0.68 3.38
CA HIS A 91 -16.93 -1.47 2.20
C HIS A 91 -16.37 -0.82 0.92
N GLN A 92 -16.54 0.49 0.76
CA GLN A 92 -16.02 1.24 -0.37
C GLN A 92 -14.48 1.22 -0.42
N ALA A 93 -13.81 1.42 0.71
CA ALA A 93 -12.36 1.35 0.81
C ALA A 93 -11.82 -0.03 0.39
N ASN A 94 -12.45 -1.11 0.87
CA ASN A 94 -12.10 -2.47 0.47
C ASN A 94 -12.25 -2.70 -1.04
N LYS A 95 -13.35 -2.21 -1.62
CA LYS A 95 -13.57 -2.27 -3.07
C LYS A 95 -12.50 -1.51 -3.84
N CYS A 96 -12.18 -0.28 -3.45
CA CYS A 96 -11.11 0.52 -4.07
C CYS A 96 -9.74 -0.18 -3.97
N MET A 97 -9.44 -0.84 -2.86
CA MET A 97 -8.20 -1.63 -2.73
C MET A 97 -8.17 -2.83 -3.69
N GLN A 98 -9.27 -3.57 -3.80
CA GLN A 98 -9.39 -4.70 -4.73
C GLN A 98 -9.27 -4.26 -6.19
N ASP A 99 -9.96 -3.18 -6.57
CA ASP A 99 -9.91 -2.61 -7.91
C ASP A 99 -8.50 -2.12 -8.25
N SER A 100 -7.82 -1.47 -7.30
CA SER A 100 -6.43 -1.03 -7.46
C SER A 100 -5.47 -2.20 -7.64
N PHE A 101 -5.65 -3.28 -6.87
CA PHE A 101 -4.84 -4.50 -6.99
C PHE A 101 -5.05 -5.17 -8.35
N LYS A 102 -6.31 -5.30 -8.79
CA LYS A 102 -6.66 -5.87 -10.08
C LYS A 102 -6.07 -5.05 -11.23
N TYR A 103 -6.20 -3.72 -11.17
CA TYR A 103 -5.61 -2.82 -12.17
C TYR A 103 -4.09 -2.96 -12.25
N ALA A 104 -3.40 -2.99 -11.09
CA ALA A 104 -1.95 -3.14 -11.05
C ALA A 104 -1.51 -4.49 -11.65
N LYS A 105 -2.23 -5.57 -11.33
CA LYS A 105 -1.98 -6.90 -11.89
C LYS A 105 -2.18 -6.93 -13.40
N GLU A 106 -3.32 -6.45 -13.90
CA GLU A 106 -3.58 -6.41 -15.35
C GLU A 106 -2.57 -5.56 -16.12
N ARG A 107 -2.14 -4.43 -15.54
CA ARG A 107 -1.10 -3.57 -16.12
C ARG A 107 0.24 -4.31 -16.17
N TRP A 108 0.59 -5.01 -15.10
CA TRP A 108 1.80 -5.82 -15.04
C TRP A 108 1.76 -6.93 -16.09
N ASP A 109 0.69 -7.73 -16.14
CA ASP A 109 0.55 -8.83 -17.08
C ASP A 109 0.59 -8.37 -18.55
N LYS A 110 0.04 -7.18 -18.86
CA LYS A 110 0.11 -6.59 -20.21
C LYS A 110 1.51 -6.11 -20.60
N SER A 111 2.23 -5.51 -19.67
CA SER A 111 3.55 -4.90 -19.93
C SER A 111 4.69 -5.90 -19.83
N ASN A 112 4.54 -6.89 -18.96
CA ASN A 112 5.59 -7.85 -18.64
C ASN A 112 5.41 -9.11 -19.48
N LYS A 113 5.84 -9.03 -20.74
CA LYS A 113 6.01 -10.23 -21.58
C LYS A 113 7.34 -10.87 -21.18
N PRO A 114 7.35 -12.10 -20.62
CA PRO A 114 8.62 -12.77 -20.35
C PRO A 114 9.38 -12.91 -21.67
N ALA A 115 10.62 -12.42 -21.69
CA ALA A 115 11.48 -12.61 -22.84
C ALA A 115 11.80 -14.10 -22.96
N ASN A 116 11.45 -14.69 -24.11
CA ASN A 116 11.75 -16.09 -24.39
C ASN A 116 13.13 -16.15 -25.05
N PHE A 117 14.17 -16.42 -24.25
CA PHE A 117 15.54 -16.54 -24.74
C PHE A 117 15.81 -17.96 -25.22
N LYS A 118 16.39 -18.11 -26.41
CA LYS A 118 16.88 -19.39 -26.91
C LYS A 118 18.41 -19.47 -26.77
N VAL A 119 18.92 -20.69 -26.72
CA VAL A 119 20.36 -20.95 -26.76
C VAL A 119 20.94 -20.37 -28.04
N GLY A 120 21.98 -19.55 -27.92
CA GLY A 120 22.62 -18.91 -29.06
C GLY A 120 22.10 -17.50 -29.37
N ASP A 121 21.03 -17.03 -28.73
CA ASP A 121 20.57 -15.65 -28.89
C ASP A 121 21.59 -14.67 -28.28
N LEU A 122 21.81 -13.56 -28.98
CA LEU A 122 22.64 -12.47 -28.48
C LEU A 122 21.82 -11.58 -27.54
N VAL A 123 22.17 -11.61 -26.26
CA VAL A 123 21.52 -10.82 -25.21
C VAL A 123 22.43 -9.69 -24.72
N LEU A 124 21.82 -8.57 -24.40
CA LEU A 124 22.52 -7.43 -23.78
C LEU A 124 22.36 -7.51 -22.28
N VAL A 125 23.48 -7.43 -21.55
CA VAL A 125 23.47 -7.44 -20.08
C VAL A 125 23.48 -6.00 -19.59
N SER A 126 22.53 -5.67 -18.71
CA SER A 126 22.42 -4.32 -18.15
C SER A 126 23.58 -4.02 -17.20
N THR A 127 24.24 -2.88 -17.36
CA THR A 127 25.38 -2.47 -16.53
C THR A 127 24.98 -1.81 -15.20
N ILE A 128 23.68 -1.70 -14.92
CA ILE A 128 23.14 -0.93 -13.77
C ILE A 128 23.64 -1.48 -12.44
N ASP A 129 23.74 -2.80 -12.31
CA ASP A 129 24.14 -3.49 -11.07
C ASP A 129 25.64 -3.87 -11.04
N PHE A 130 26.44 -3.41 -12.00
CA PHE A 130 27.87 -3.72 -12.05
C PHE A 130 28.69 -2.69 -11.28
N ASP A 131 29.08 -3.04 -10.05
CA ASP A 131 29.94 -2.21 -9.20
C ASP A 131 31.38 -2.08 -9.73
N ASN A 132 31.79 -2.97 -10.63
CA ASN A 132 33.15 -3.03 -11.17
C ASN A 132 33.43 -2.02 -12.29
N ILE A 133 32.42 -1.27 -12.76
CA ILE A 133 32.57 -0.31 -13.85
C ILE A 133 32.81 1.10 -13.26
N LYS A 134 34.08 1.51 -13.19
CA LYS A 134 34.49 2.85 -12.73
C LYS A 134 34.20 3.91 -13.79
N GLY A 135 33.59 5.03 -13.40
CA GLY A 135 33.35 6.19 -14.27
C GLY A 135 32.08 6.99 -13.91
N PRO A 136 31.86 8.18 -14.50
CA PRO A 136 30.68 8.99 -14.24
C PRO A 136 29.39 8.30 -14.72
N ASN A 137 28.37 8.21 -13.87
CA ASN A 137 27.11 7.49 -14.17
C ASN A 137 26.41 7.97 -15.46
N LYS A 138 26.59 9.24 -15.86
CA LYS A 138 26.01 9.80 -17.08
C LYS A 138 26.67 9.33 -18.39
N LEU A 139 27.89 8.80 -18.32
CA LEU A 139 28.68 8.34 -19.48
C LEU A 139 28.79 6.82 -19.53
N LYS A 140 28.14 6.10 -18.61
CA LYS A 140 28.11 4.64 -18.62
C LYS A 140 27.09 4.18 -19.66
N ASN A 141 27.53 3.30 -20.56
CA ASN A 141 26.60 2.58 -21.43
C ASN A 141 25.69 1.71 -20.57
N TYR A 142 24.37 1.84 -20.73
CA TYR A 142 23.37 1.07 -19.98
C TYR A 142 23.41 -0.44 -20.24
N PHE A 143 24.04 -0.84 -21.34
CA PHE A 143 24.19 -2.23 -21.75
C PHE A 143 25.63 -2.53 -22.11
N ALA A 144 26.12 -3.68 -21.62
CA ALA A 144 27.37 -4.25 -22.05
C ALA A 144 27.21 -4.94 -23.42
N LYS A 145 28.33 -5.29 -24.05
CA LYS A 145 28.40 -5.92 -25.38
C LYS A 145 27.43 -7.11 -25.51
N PRO A 146 27.03 -7.50 -26.73
CA PRO A 146 26.21 -8.68 -26.94
C PRO A 146 26.92 -9.93 -26.42
N PHE A 147 26.28 -10.67 -25.52
CA PHE A 147 26.73 -11.97 -25.03
C PHE A 147 25.82 -13.06 -25.56
N MET A 148 26.38 -14.23 -25.82
CA MET A 148 25.58 -15.38 -26.23
C MET A 148 24.88 -15.98 -25.01
N ALA A 149 23.57 -16.17 -25.09
CA ALA A 149 22.81 -16.86 -24.06
C ALA A 149 23.20 -18.35 -24.05
N LEU A 150 23.86 -18.76 -22.97
CA LEU A 150 24.19 -20.15 -22.64
C LEU A 150 23.21 -20.66 -21.59
N ILE A 151 22.81 -21.93 -21.65
CA ILE A 151 22.06 -22.52 -20.54
C ILE A 151 23.05 -22.87 -19.44
N LEU A 152 22.93 -22.20 -18.29
CA LEU A 152 23.47 -22.68 -17.03
C LEU A 152 22.38 -23.56 -16.40
N TRP A 153 22.44 -24.87 -16.67
CA TRP A 153 21.78 -25.86 -15.82
C TRP A 153 22.64 -25.98 -14.57
N ASN A 154 22.07 -25.62 -13.41
CA ASN A 154 22.46 -26.08 -12.09
C ASN A 154 21.19 -26.25 -11.26
#